data_AF-A0A2S0N3L3-F1
#
_entry.id   AF-A0A2S0N3L3-F1
#
_cell.length_a   1.000
_cell.length_b   1.000
_cell.length_c   1.000
_cell.angle_alpha   90.00
_cell.angle_beta   90.00
_cell.angle_gamma   90.00
#
_symmetry.space_group_name_H-M   'P 1'
#
loop_
_entity.id
_entity.type
_entity.pdbx_description
1 polymer ?
#
loop_
_entity_poly.entity_id
_entity_poly.type
_entity_poly.pdbx_seq_one_letter_code
_entity_poly.pdbx_strand_id
1 'polypeptide(L)'
;MIKRQVGTMACMCCGHEIPVKQGENGTINAACPWCDFPAYAKAGTEAHRIILGRMKTSKAPEPEAAPTPEPAPRAKPAPRLPAPEQQQEQIAAPARKRNSIFDLG
;
A
#
# COMPACT_ATOMS: atom_id res chain seq x y z
N MET A 1 -28.89 -12.72 -17.77
CA MET A 1 -27.49 -12.37 -17.42
C MET A 1 -27.50 -11.33 -16.33
N ILE A 2 -27.38 -11.76 -15.08
CA ILE A 2 -27.43 -10.88 -13.92
C ILE A 2 -26.00 -10.41 -13.66
N LYS A 3 -25.72 -9.12 -13.90
CA LYS A 3 -24.43 -8.51 -13.54
C LYS A 3 -24.48 -8.20 -12.04
N ARG A 4 -23.63 -8.86 -11.23
CA ARG A 4 -23.55 -8.60 -9.79
C ARG A 4 -22.62 -7.41 -9.56
N GLN A 5 -23.07 -6.41 -8.81
CA GLN A 5 -22.19 -5.34 -8.38
C GLN A 5 -21.29 -5.87 -7.26
N VAL A 6 -19.97 -5.82 -7.46
CA VAL A 6 -18.99 -6.36 -6.51
C VAL A 6 -18.49 -5.26 -5.57
N GLY A 7 -18.49 -4.00 -6.03
CA GLY A 7 -18.19 -2.84 -5.19
C GLY A 7 -18.00 -1.56 -6.00
N THR A 8 -17.20 -0.64 -5.46
CA THR A 8 -16.88 0.65 -6.10
C THR A 8 -15.37 0.85 -6.19
N MET A 9 -14.91 1.57 -7.22
CA MET A 9 -13.50 1.94 -7.39
C MET A 9 -13.39 3.38 -7.84
N ALA A 10 -12.25 4.04 -7.60
CA ALA A 10 -12.00 5.34 -8.20
C ALA A 10 -11.67 5.18 -9.69
N CYS A 11 -12.27 6.00 -10.54
CA CYS A 11 -11.95 6.05 -11.97
C CYS A 11 -10.48 6.46 -12.16
N MET A 12 -9.76 5.74 -13.02
CA MET A 12 -8.36 6.04 -13.32
C MET A 12 -8.16 7.33 -14.14
N CYS A 13 -9.23 7.82 -14.77
CA CYS A 13 -9.19 9.01 -15.61
C CYS A 13 -9.64 10.26 -14.84
N CYS A 14 -10.82 10.22 -14.20
CA CYS A 14 -11.42 11.39 -13.55
C CYS A 14 -11.49 11.31 -12.01
N GLY A 15 -11.06 10.20 -11.40
CA GLY A 15 -11.03 10.04 -9.93
C GLY A 15 -12.39 9.79 -9.24
N HIS A 16 -13.52 9.93 -9.95
CA HIS A 16 -14.85 9.68 -9.39
C HIS A 16 -15.09 8.20 -9.03
N GLU A 17 -15.90 7.93 -8.01
CA GLU A 17 -16.19 6.56 -7.55
C GLU A 17 -17.20 5.86 -8.47
N ILE A 18 -16.74 4.90 -9.26
CA ILE A 18 -17.53 4.15 -10.23
C ILE A 18 -17.94 2.77 -9.68
N PRO A 19 -19.16 2.29 -10.00
CA PRO A 19 -19.59 0.95 -9.62
C PRO A 19 -18.92 -0.11 -10.49
N VAL A 20 -18.34 -1.12 -9.85
CA VAL A 20 -17.71 -2.27 -10.50
C VAL A 20 -18.69 -3.43 -10.55
N LYS A 21 -19.02 -3.89 -11.76
CA LYS A 21 -19.95 -4.99 -12.01
C LYS A 21 -19.20 -6.21 -12.52
N GLN A 22 -19.44 -7.38 -11.93
CA GLN A 22 -18.90 -8.65 -12.39
C GLN A 22 -20.00 -9.48 -13.04
N GLY A 23 -19.67 -10.04 -14.21
CA GLY A 23 -20.49 -11.02 -14.91
C GLY A 23 -20.23 -12.44 -14.42
N GLU A 24 -21.10 -13.38 -14.81
CA GLU A 24 -21.04 -14.80 -14.41
C GLU A 24 -19.73 -15.47 -14.85
N ASN A 25 -19.10 -14.99 -15.92
CA ASN A 25 -17.82 -15.49 -16.44
C ASN A 25 -16.59 -14.89 -15.74
N GLY A 26 -16.77 -14.17 -14.63
CA GLY A 26 -15.69 -13.46 -13.92
C GLY A 26 -15.18 -12.22 -14.65
N THR A 27 -15.84 -11.79 -15.73
CA THR A 27 -15.50 -10.54 -16.43
C THR A 27 -15.95 -9.34 -15.61
N ILE A 28 -15.06 -8.38 -15.43
CA ILE A 28 -15.34 -7.14 -14.70
C ILE A 28 -15.60 -6.02 -15.72
N ASN A 29 -16.66 -5.25 -15.45
CA ASN A 29 -17.00 -4.03 -16.16
C ASN A 29 -17.08 -2.89 -15.14
N ALA A 30 -16.20 -1.92 -15.29
CA ALA A 30 -16.11 -0.71 -14.49
C ALA A 30 -16.12 0.51 -15.43
N ALA A 31 -17.20 0.66 -16.20
CA ALA A 31 -17.41 1.82 -17.04
C ALA A 31 -17.71 3.06 -16.19
N CYS A 32 -16.96 4.14 -16.41
CA CYS A 32 -17.19 5.41 -15.73
C CYS A 32 -18.34 6.18 -16.40
N PRO A 33 -19.41 6.57 -15.69
CA PRO A 33 -20.52 7.32 -16.28
C PRO A 33 -20.19 8.82 -16.48
N TRP A 34 -19.07 9.31 -15.94
CA TRP A 34 -18.70 10.72 -16.01
C TRP A 34 -17.77 11.06 -17.17
N CYS A 35 -16.82 10.18 -17.47
CA CYS A 35 -15.83 10.40 -18.52
C CYS A 35 -15.82 9.29 -19.58
N ASP A 36 -16.84 8.42 -19.58
CA ASP A 36 -16.99 7.30 -20.51
C ASP A 36 -15.77 6.36 -20.59
N PHE A 37 -14.92 6.35 -19.56
CA PHE A 37 -13.74 5.50 -19.54
C PHE A 37 -14.14 4.01 -19.57
N PRO A 38 -13.79 3.25 -20.63
CA PRO A 38 -14.17 1.86 -20.74
C PRO A 38 -13.17 0.99 -20.00
N ALA A 39 -13.41 0.67 -18.73
CA ALA A 39 -12.64 -0.35 -18.03
C ALA A 39 -13.37 -1.70 -18.12
N TYR A 40 -12.87 -2.57 -18.99
CA TYR A 40 -13.33 -3.95 -19.11
C TYR A 40 -12.14 -4.89 -18.96
N ALA A 41 -12.29 -5.91 -18.11
CA ALA A 41 -11.26 -6.91 -17.89
C ALA A 41 -11.82 -8.32 -17.82
N LYS A 42 -11.17 -9.26 -18.50
CA LYS A 42 -11.45 -10.69 -18.37
C LYS A 42 -10.74 -11.27 -17.17
N ALA A 43 -11.33 -12.28 -16.54
CA ALA A 43 -10.69 -13.02 -15.46
C ALA A 43 -9.29 -13.51 -15.89
N GLY A 44 -8.31 -13.39 -14.99
CA GLY A 44 -6.93 -13.80 -15.24
C GLY A 44 -6.02 -12.79 -15.95
N THR A 45 -6.58 -11.70 -16.49
CA THR A 45 -5.77 -10.63 -17.09
C THR A 45 -5.11 -9.72 -16.04
N GLU A 46 -4.05 -9.02 -16.42
CA GLU A 46 -3.41 -8.04 -15.53
C GLU A 46 -4.38 -6.90 -15.17
N ALA A 47 -5.16 -6.42 -16.15
CA ALA A 47 -6.22 -5.43 -15.92
C ALA A 47 -7.23 -5.88 -14.85
N HIS A 48 -7.59 -7.16 -14.82
CA HIS A 48 -8.47 -7.72 -13.79
C HIS A 48 -7.82 -7.65 -12.40
N ARG A 49 -6.52 -7.93 -12.30
CA ARG A 49 -5.76 -7.81 -11.03
C ARG A 49 -5.68 -6.36 -10.57
N ILE A 50 -5.39 -5.43 -11.47
CA ILE A 50 -5.28 -4.01 -11.15
C ILE A 50 -6.63 -3.44 -10.69
N ILE A 51 -7.73 -3.80 -11.39
CA ILE A 51 -9.07 -3.35 -11.03
C ILE A 51 -9.48 -3.88 -9.66
N LEU A 52 -9.24 -5.18 -9.38
CA LEU A 52 -9.52 -5.74 -8.05
C LEU A 52 -8.66 -5.12 -6.95
N GLY A 53 -7.38 -4.86 -7.21
CA GLY A 53 -6.46 -4.26 -6.24
C GLY A 53 -6.78 -2.79 -5.91
N ARG A 54 -7.43 -2.06 -6.82
CA ARG A 54 -7.87 -0.67 -6.62
C ARG A 54 -9.33 -0.56 -6.21
N MET A 55 -10.08 -1.65 -6.25
CA MET A 55 -11.47 -1.66 -5.83
C MET A 55 -11.53 -1.59 -4.30
N LYS A 56 -12.30 -0.64 -3.78
CA LYS A 56 -12.71 -0.66 -2.38
C LYS A 56 -13.78 -1.73 -2.27
N THR A 57 -13.35 -2.95 -2.00
CA THR A 57 -14.27 -4.06 -1.79
C THR A 57 -15.00 -3.79 -0.48
N SER A 58 -16.28 -3.44 -0.52
CA SER A 58 -17.16 -3.34 0.67
C SER A 58 -17.39 -4.69 1.37
N LYS A 59 -16.69 -5.73 0.93
CA LYS A 59 -16.47 -6.96 1.67
C LYS A 59 -15.08 -6.82 2.30
N ALA A 60 -15.03 -6.29 3.51
CA ALA A 60 -13.89 -6.52 4.38
C ALA A 60 -13.67 -8.04 4.44
N PRO A 61 -12.54 -8.60 3.96
CA PRO A 61 -11.90 -9.57 4.83
C PRO A 61 -11.53 -8.76 6.07
N GLU A 62 -12.02 -9.14 7.24
CA GLU A 62 -11.29 -8.77 8.46
C GLU A 62 -9.83 -9.13 8.18
N PRO A 63 -8.91 -8.16 8.17
CA PRO A 63 -7.56 -8.53 8.46
C PRO A 63 -7.63 -8.99 9.91
N GLU A 64 -7.72 -10.29 10.16
CA GLU A 64 -6.94 -10.85 11.25
C GLU A 64 -5.46 -10.64 10.87
N ALA A 65 -5.05 -9.37 10.89
CA ALA A 65 -3.75 -8.99 11.36
C ALA A 65 -3.73 -9.49 12.81
N ALA A 66 -3.41 -10.77 12.99
CA ALA A 66 -2.84 -11.22 14.24
C ALA A 66 -1.56 -10.39 14.40
N PRO A 67 -1.49 -9.43 15.33
CA PRO A 67 -0.25 -8.76 15.61
C PRO A 67 0.66 -9.81 16.24
N THR A 68 1.60 -10.35 15.46
CA THR A 68 2.78 -11.02 16.04
C THR A 68 3.88 -9.96 16.02
N PRO A 69 4.65 -9.68 17.09
CA PRO A 69 4.65 -10.22 18.45
C PRO A 69 4.47 -9.15 19.54
N GLU A 70 3.77 -9.44 20.63
CA GLU A 70 3.92 -8.68 21.87
C GLU A 70 5.13 -9.26 22.63
N PRO A 71 6.27 -8.55 22.77
CA PRO A 71 7.31 -8.98 23.69
C PRO A 71 6.73 -8.90 25.10
N ALA A 72 6.59 -10.06 25.72
CA ALA A 72 6.16 -10.21 27.10
C ALA A 72 6.97 -9.30 28.03
N PRO A 73 6.31 -8.75 29.07
CA PRO A 73 6.82 -7.66 29.89
C PRO A 73 8.14 -8.03 30.57
N ARG A 74 9.12 -7.11 30.47
CA ARG A 74 10.38 -7.17 31.22
C ARG A 74 10.06 -7.37 32.70
N ALA A 75 10.58 -8.48 33.22
CA ALA A 75 10.58 -8.79 34.63
C ALA A 75 11.21 -7.65 35.45
N LYS A 76 10.72 -7.56 36.68
CA LYS A 76 11.01 -6.62 37.76
C LYS A 76 12.50 -6.20 37.89
N PRO A 77 12.76 -4.98 38.38
CA PRO A 77 14.11 -4.44 38.53
C PRO A 77 14.89 -5.20 39.60
N ALA A 78 16.06 -5.72 39.22
CA ALA A 78 17.08 -6.17 40.16
C ALA A 78 18.27 -5.17 40.12
N PRO A 79 18.76 -4.71 41.28
CA PRO A 79 19.78 -3.66 41.39
C PRO A 79 21.22 -4.23 41.40
N ARG A 80 22.20 -3.31 41.25
CA ARG A 80 23.68 -3.43 41.43
C ARG A 80 24.44 -3.93 40.19
N LEU A 81 25.53 -3.31 39.69
CA LEU A 81 26.56 -2.38 40.18
C LEU A 81 27.18 -1.58 38.99
N PRO A 82 27.96 -0.52 39.22
CA PRO A 82 28.46 0.39 38.18
C PRO A 82 29.81 -0.02 37.54
N ALA A 83 29.98 0.45 36.28
CA ALA A 83 31.22 0.75 35.52
C ALA A 83 32.11 -0.45 35.07
N PRO A 84 32.89 -0.34 33.95
CA PRO A 84 33.39 0.89 33.33
C PRO A 84 33.32 1.01 31.79
N GLU A 85 33.54 2.25 31.36
CA GLU A 85 34.18 2.72 30.13
C GLU A 85 34.73 1.64 29.20
N GLN A 86 34.23 1.57 27.95
CA GLN A 86 35.08 1.42 26.77
C GLN A 86 34.36 1.98 25.53
N GLN A 87 35.08 2.84 24.80
CA GLN A 87 34.90 3.17 23.38
C GLN A 87 33.96 4.35 23.04
N GLN A 88 34.25 5.50 23.64
CA GLN A 88 34.42 6.72 22.84
C GLN A 88 35.67 6.53 21.97
N GLU A 89 35.56 6.09 20.71
CA GLU A 89 36.63 6.31 19.71
C GLU A 89 36.19 5.96 18.27
N GLN A 90 35.17 6.62 17.73
CA GLN A 90 35.03 6.77 16.27
C GLN A 90 34.72 8.22 15.91
N ILE A 91 35.71 9.03 16.27
CA ILE A 91 36.32 10.12 15.50
C ILE A 91 35.69 10.37 14.11
N ALA A 92 35.21 11.62 13.96
CA ALA A 92 35.25 12.48 12.78
C ALA A 92 34.45 12.12 11.51
N ALA A 93 33.32 12.84 11.36
CA ALA A 93 32.89 13.70 10.25
C ALA A 93 33.77 13.80 8.96
N PRO A 94 33.25 14.28 7.78
CA PRO A 94 32.03 15.09 7.63
C PRO A 94 31.14 14.79 6.40
N ALA A 95 29.92 15.34 6.51
CA ALA A 95 28.97 15.56 5.43
C ALA A 95 29.62 16.26 4.21
N ARG A 96 29.62 15.59 3.05
CA ARG A 96 29.92 16.23 1.75
C ARG A 96 28.62 16.64 1.07
N LYS A 97 28.21 17.88 1.32
CA LYS A 97 27.38 18.69 0.41
C LYS A 97 28.34 19.45 -0.51
N ARG A 98 28.23 19.25 -1.82
CA ARG A 98 28.44 20.23 -2.92
C ARG A 98 28.55 19.48 -4.26
N ASN A 99 27.45 19.38 -4.99
CA ASN A 99 27.50 19.28 -6.45
C ASN A 99 27.12 20.65 -7.00
N SER A 100 28.12 21.52 -7.14
CA SER A 100 28.08 22.70 -8.01
C SER A 100 28.95 22.36 -9.22
N ILE A 101 28.31 21.82 -10.27
CA ILE A 101 28.98 21.43 -11.52
C ILE A 101 28.39 22.12 -12.76
N PHE A 102 27.48 23.08 -12.59
CA PHE A 102 26.94 23.88 -13.69
C PHE A 102 27.19 25.37 -13.42
N ASP A 103 28.44 25.77 -13.64
CA ASP A 103 28.83 27.15 -13.90
C ASP A 103 30.03 27.05 -14.85
N LEU A 104 29.77 27.09 -16.16
CA LEU A 104 30.72 27.32 -17.27
C LEU A 104 29.93 27.28 -18.58
N GLY A 105 29.67 28.44 -19.18
CA GLY A 105 29.08 28.59 -20.51
C GLY A 105 28.42 29.93 -20.74
#